data_AF-A0A251YMQ4-F1
#
_entry.id   AF-A0A251YMQ4-F1
#
_cell.length_a   1.000
_cell.length_b   1.000
_cell.length_c   1.000
_cell.angle_alpha   90.00
_cell.angle_beta   90.00
_cell.angle_gamma   90.00
#
_symmetry.space_group_name_H-M   'P 1'
#
loop_
_entity.id
_entity.type
_entity.pdbx_description
1 polymer ?
#
loop_
_entity_poly.entity_id
_entity_poly.type
_entity_poly.pdbx_seq_one_letter_code
_entity_poly.pdbx_strand_id
1 'polypeptide(L)'
;MTVIYPDPPAVHPTPTLTEVDAFGRKTLTHPHYESAAMSADEHMRLATRDARFSGRASDGISSDLLGTRVIELGAGTYQISELRGMLGRENMTTKINGIRFIGAGRGLTVVVFSPAELGALLFNDFWINIAIEGITFHTTVAGATFIQSYTTHNAQQYTFTDVSWTGPWKYVFDLQGNDNNSEFTFYSCSTSKMAADGAFLFIGGANTSDQFLNYWFYGFKHWSTSAALVDAARGGHFHVFGMDVSDWGAGLTSPQKLFKLRGTSHSQGVQHMHVRSLRVEAKSPLAGLLYSEWASGNVSIQADWSSQMPFQTYGNMLDIVLEQNNGPIYNIHDSHLAGTINITYGVNAYQKRHRVVVRDTHWAQKLTPSEVVTYTQPGANKIDPQVEFVSCRGDSSDAVTSTAAGATVWDATVGALGGDLVKPLVKRQLVVHGINGGLSTPSGRARINLPVGALITGMRAFAPAGTSAEADGGSWTLSTTEATPTTVASLALTTARSAGYSVVTELAVPFLCSTRERATVDVVAVDITQTNALGHSVVVEGYW
;
A
#
# COMPACT_ATOMS: atom_id res chain seq x y z
N MET A 1 1.00 -48.41 -35.24
CA MET A 1 1.35 -47.17 -34.52
C MET A 1 2.45 -47.55 -33.55
N THR A 2 3.69 -47.34 -33.94
CA THR A 2 4.88 -47.83 -33.22
C THR A 2 5.43 -46.67 -32.40
N VAL A 3 5.39 -46.78 -31.08
CA VAL A 3 5.97 -45.81 -30.15
C VAL A 3 7.47 -46.10 -30.08
N ILE A 4 8.28 -45.16 -30.56
CA ILE A 4 9.74 -45.19 -30.38
C ILE A 4 10.02 -44.38 -29.12
N TYR A 5 10.55 -45.04 -28.08
CA TYR A 5 11.08 -44.35 -26.91
C TYR A 5 12.50 -43.84 -27.25
N PRO A 6 12.84 -42.57 -26.97
CA PRO A 6 14.22 -42.13 -27.02
C PRO A 6 15.02 -42.81 -25.90
N ASP A 7 16.27 -43.18 -26.19
CA ASP A 7 17.20 -43.74 -25.22
C ASP A 7 17.33 -42.83 -23.98
N PRO A 8 17.54 -43.41 -22.78
CA PRO A 8 17.82 -42.62 -21.58
C PRO A 8 19.10 -41.78 -21.79
N PRO A 9 19.12 -40.52 -21.31
CA PRO A 9 20.32 -39.69 -21.42
C PRO A 9 21.48 -40.37 -20.69
N ALA A 10 22.68 -40.26 -21.26
CA ALA A 10 23.91 -40.74 -20.66
C ALA A 10 24.06 -40.16 -19.24
N VAL A 11 24.34 -41.04 -18.27
CA VAL A 11 24.66 -40.64 -16.90
C VAL A 11 25.91 -39.76 -16.93
N HIS A 12 25.73 -38.45 -16.69
CA HIS A 12 26.85 -37.54 -16.52
C HIS A 12 27.62 -37.90 -15.23
N PRO A 13 28.97 -37.88 -15.25
CA PRO A 13 29.76 -38.20 -14.07
C PRO A 13 29.51 -37.17 -12.96
N THR A 14 29.24 -37.68 -11.76
CA THR A 14 29.14 -36.90 -10.52
C THR A 14 30.49 -36.20 -10.24
N PRO A 15 30.53 -34.89 -9.97
CA PRO A 15 31.79 -34.21 -9.67
C PRO A 15 32.37 -34.72 -8.34
N THR A 16 33.63 -35.16 -8.37
CA THR A 16 34.43 -35.52 -7.19
C THR A 16 35.16 -34.30 -6.65
N LEU A 17 34.99 -34.03 -5.36
CA LEU A 17 35.73 -33.01 -4.60
C LEU A 17 37.16 -33.48 -4.37
N THR A 18 38.13 -32.81 -4.98
CA THR A 18 39.56 -33.02 -4.69
C THR A 18 40.20 -31.69 -4.31
N GLU A 19 40.48 -31.58 -3.00
CA GLU A 19 41.31 -30.59 -2.30
C GLU A 19 40.67 -29.24 -1.90
N VAL A 20 40.97 -28.86 -0.65
CA VAL A 20 40.62 -27.60 0.02
C VAL A 20 41.95 -26.93 0.37
N ASP A 21 42.16 -25.69 -0.07
CA ASP A 21 43.37 -24.94 0.30
C ASP A 21 43.29 -24.43 1.76
N ALA A 22 44.42 -23.93 2.27
CA ALA A 22 44.54 -23.45 3.66
C ALA A 22 43.63 -22.24 4.00
N PHE A 23 42.88 -21.72 3.03
CA PHE A 23 41.94 -20.60 3.16
C PHE A 23 40.48 -21.01 2.89
N GLY A 24 40.18 -22.29 2.73
CA GLY A 24 38.82 -22.80 2.57
C GLY A 24 38.21 -22.56 1.18
N ARG A 25 39.02 -22.28 0.16
CA ARG A 25 38.54 -22.15 -1.23
C ARG A 25 38.33 -23.54 -1.83
N LYS A 26 37.21 -23.72 -2.53
CA LYS A 26 36.84 -24.97 -3.21
C LYS A 26 36.97 -24.81 -4.72
N THR A 27 37.50 -25.83 -5.38
CA THR A 27 37.64 -25.90 -6.84
C THR A 27 36.55 -26.82 -7.40
N LEU A 28 35.85 -26.37 -8.46
CA LEU A 28 34.85 -27.16 -9.19
C LEU A 28 35.36 -27.36 -10.62
N THR A 29 35.72 -28.59 -10.97
CA THR A 29 36.14 -28.96 -12.33
C THR A 29 34.91 -29.43 -13.12
N HIS A 30 34.56 -28.69 -14.18
CA HIS A 30 33.55 -29.09 -15.16
C HIS A 30 34.25 -29.65 -16.40
N PRO A 31 33.79 -30.78 -16.98
CA PRO A 31 34.52 -31.54 -18.01
C PRO A 31 34.64 -30.88 -19.41
N HIS A 32 34.27 -29.61 -19.59
CA HIS A 32 34.35 -28.93 -20.90
C HIS A 32 35.39 -27.82 -21.00
N TYR A 33 36.12 -27.52 -19.92
CA TYR A 33 37.17 -26.50 -19.94
C TYR A 33 38.40 -27.04 -19.21
N GLU A 34 39.19 -27.86 -19.91
CA GLU A 34 40.51 -28.26 -19.42
C GLU A 34 41.52 -27.12 -19.65
N SER A 35 42.34 -26.89 -18.62
CA SER A 35 43.56 -26.09 -18.59
C SER A 35 43.45 -24.55 -18.47
N ALA A 36 43.09 -24.08 -17.27
CA ALA A 36 43.76 -22.99 -16.52
C ALA A 36 42.90 -22.67 -15.28
N ALA A 37 43.52 -22.24 -14.18
CA ALA A 37 42.83 -21.79 -12.98
C ALA A 37 42.02 -20.51 -13.27
N MET A 38 40.82 -20.69 -13.81
CA MET A 38 39.92 -19.61 -14.17
C MET A 38 39.33 -19.00 -12.90
N SER A 39 39.42 -17.68 -12.76
CA SER A 39 38.82 -16.99 -11.60
C SER A 39 37.29 -17.07 -11.65
N ALA A 40 36.62 -16.93 -10.50
CA ALA A 40 35.15 -16.89 -10.43
C ALA A 40 34.56 -15.81 -11.37
N ASP A 41 35.27 -14.69 -11.55
CA ASP A 41 34.89 -13.59 -12.43
C ASP A 41 35.02 -13.96 -13.91
N GLU A 42 36.07 -14.70 -14.27
CA GLU A 42 36.28 -15.17 -15.65
C GLU A 42 35.28 -16.28 -16.01
N HIS A 43 34.91 -17.14 -15.06
CA HIS A 43 33.82 -18.11 -15.23
C HIS A 43 32.48 -17.41 -15.48
N MET A 44 32.16 -16.38 -14.70
CA MET A 44 30.95 -15.58 -14.89
C MET A 44 30.94 -14.90 -16.27
N ARG A 45 32.07 -14.31 -16.69
CA ARG A 45 32.20 -13.69 -18.03
C ARG A 45 32.00 -14.68 -19.16
N LEU A 46 32.57 -15.88 -19.08
CA LEU A 46 32.39 -16.90 -20.12
C LEU A 46 30.95 -17.41 -20.15
N ALA A 47 30.35 -17.69 -18.99
CA ALA A 47 28.97 -18.14 -18.90
C ALA A 47 27.98 -17.09 -19.46
N THR A 48 28.19 -15.80 -19.16
CA THR A 48 27.32 -14.72 -19.64
C THR A 48 27.58 -14.38 -21.11
N ARG A 49 28.82 -14.50 -21.60
CA ARG A 49 29.13 -14.34 -23.03
C ARG A 49 28.50 -15.46 -23.85
N ASP A 50 28.61 -16.71 -23.42
CA ASP A 50 28.10 -17.86 -24.18
C ASP A 50 26.56 -17.93 -24.15
N ALA A 51 25.93 -17.46 -23.07
CA ALA A 51 24.47 -17.37 -23.00
C ALA A 51 23.87 -16.36 -23.99
N ARG A 52 24.59 -15.27 -24.33
CA ARG A 52 24.15 -14.25 -25.30
C ARG A 52 23.90 -14.80 -26.71
N PHE A 53 24.43 -15.97 -27.07
CA PHE A 53 24.40 -16.51 -28.44
C PHE A 53 23.65 -17.84 -28.59
N SER A 54 22.87 -18.24 -27.57
CA SER A 54 22.46 -19.64 -27.41
C SER A 54 20.94 -19.86 -27.59
N GLY A 55 20.39 -19.38 -28.70
CA GLY A 55 19.03 -19.72 -29.13
C GLY A 55 19.02 -20.96 -30.05
N ARG A 56 18.11 -21.90 -29.84
CA ARG A 56 17.79 -22.96 -30.81
C ARG A 56 16.48 -22.66 -31.52
N ALA A 57 16.30 -23.22 -32.72
CA ALA A 57 15.05 -23.13 -33.46
C ALA A 57 13.87 -23.56 -32.57
N SER A 58 12.74 -22.89 -32.74
CA SER A 58 11.52 -23.28 -32.05
C SER A 58 11.06 -24.66 -32.48
N ASP A 59 10.35 -25.35 -31.59
CA ASP A 59 9.70 -26.63 -31.84
C ASP A 59 8.39 -26.51 -32.65
N GLY A 60 8.16 -25.36 -33.29
CA GLY A 60 6.94 -25.04 -34.04
C GLY A 60 5.79 -24.49 -33.20
N ILE A 61 5.95 -24.35 -31.87
CA ILE A 61 4.92 -23.80 -30.97
C ILE A 61 4.99 -22.27 -30.88
N SER A 62 6.18 -21.68 -31.06
CA SER A 62 6.42 -20.24 -31.07
C SER A 62 7.28 -19.83 -32.28
N SER A 63 7.21 -18.58 -32.71
CA SER A 63 8.17 -17.99 -33.66
C SER A 63 9.51 -17.63 -33.01
N ASP A 64 9.56 -17.61 -31.67
CA ASP A 64 10.72 -17.14 -30.92
C ASP A 64 11.76 -18.26 -30.75
N LEU A 65 13.04 -17.91 -30.77
CA LEU A 65 14.09 -18.91 -30.48
C LEU A 65 13.96 -19.38 -29.05
N LEU A 66 14.28 -20.65 -28.78
CA LEU A 66 14.32 -21.18 -27.42
C LEU A 66 15.72 -21.02 -26.84
N GLY A 67 15.82 -20.48 -25.64
CA GLY A 67 17.09 -20.43 -24.92
C GLY A 67 17.56 -21.83 -24.54
N THR A 68 18.87 -21.97 -24.39
CA THR A 68 19.51 -23.29 -24.21
C THR A 68 20.44 -23.34 -22.99
N ARG A 69 20.34 -22.38 -22.08
CA ARG A 69 21.29 -22.22 -20.97
C ARG A 69 20.61 -22.00 -19.63
N VAL A 70 21.20 -22.65 -18.63
CA VAL A 70 21.06 -22.35 -17.20
C VAL A 70 22.46 -22.00 -16.71
N ILE A 71 22.60 -20.86 -16.04
CA ILE A 71 23.85 -20.39 -15.46
C ILE A 71 23.78 -20.63 -13.96
N GLU A 72 24.62 -21.52 -13.46
CA GLU A 72 24.71 -21.85 -12.03
C GLU A 72 25.92 -21.19 -11.40
N LEU A 73 25.71 -20.51 -10.27
CA LEU A 73 26.72 -19.82 -9.50
C LEU A 73 26.81 -20.47 -8.13
N GLY A 74 28.01 -20.96 -7.80
CA GLY A 74 28.31 -21.45 -6.47
C GLY A 74 28.21 -20.37 -5.40
N ALA A 75 28.36 -20.77 -4.13
CA ALA A 75 28.54 -19.81 -3.06
C ALA A 75 29.87 -19.07 -3.24
N GLY A 76 29.87 -17.76 -3.00
CA GLY A 76 31.01 -16.88 -3.20
C GLY A 76 30.61 -15.47 -3.61
N THR A 77 31.62 -14.62 -3.74
CA THR A 77 31.47 -13.23 -4.22
C THR A 77 32.08 -13.10 -5.61
N TYR A 78 31.30 -12.60 -6.56
CA TYR A 78 31.65 -12.41 -7.96
C TYR A 78 31.64 -10.92 -8.28
N GLN A 79 32.72 -10.39 -8.86
CA GLN A 79 32.80 -8.98 -9.20
C GLN A 79 32.57 -8.76 -10.70
N ILE A 80 31.67 -7.83 -11.01
CA ILE A 80 31.38 -7.42 -12.38
C ILE A 80 31.59 -5.91 -12.49
N SER A 81 32.60 -5.52 -13.26
CA SER A 81 32.92 -4.12 -13.55
C SER A 81 32.46 -3.66 -14.94
N GLU A 82 31.96 -4.57 -15.76
CA GLU A 82 31.46 -4.24 -17.08
C GLU A 82 29.96 -3.98 -17.05
N LEU A 83 29.55 -2.87 -17.69
CA LEU A 83 28.16 -2.63 -18.00
C LEU A 83 27.60 -3.79 -18.83
N ARG A 84 26.36 -4.18 -18.56
CA ARG A 84 25.70 -5.29 -19.26
C ARG A 84 26.48 -6.59 -19.15
N GLY A 85 27.29 -6.75 -18.09
CA GLY A 85 28.18 -7.90 -17.90
C GLY A 85 27.44 -9.23 -17.72
N MET A 86 26.19 -9.19 -17.23
CA MET A 86 25.36 -10.40 -17.07
C MET A 86 24.42 -10.67 -18.24
N LEU A 87 23.80 -9.63 -18.77
CA LEU A 87 22.87 -9.71 -19.90
C LEU A 87 23.02 -8.44 -20.75
N GLY A 88 23.14 -8.61 -22.07
CA GLY A 88 23.33 -7.52 -23.02
C GLY A 88 22.60 -7.79 -24.34
N ARG A 89 22.66 -6.82 -25.26
CA ARG A 89 21.94 -6.86 -26.56
C ARG A 89 22.84 -7.14 -27.76
N GLU A 90 24.15 -7.29 -27.56
CA GLU A 90 25.09 -7.24 -28.66
C GLU A 90 24.81 -8.35 -29.69
N ASN A 91 24.51 -7.93 -30.93
CA ASN A 91 24.22 -8.80 -32.08
C ASN A 91 22.92 -9.64 -31.99
N MET A 92 22.01 -9.34 -31.07
CA MET A 92 20.68 -9.95 -31.06
C MET A 92 19.78 -9.28 -32.10
N THR A 93 19.13 -10.08 -32.94
CA THR A 93 18.17 -9.61 -33.96
C THR A 93 16.81 -10.30 -33.85
N THR A 94 16.66 -11.23 -32.92
CA THR A 94 15.42 -12.00 -32.72
C THR A 94 15.21 -12.30 -31.24
N LYS A 95 13.95 -12.50 -30.86
CA LYS A 95 13.57 -12.80 -29.49
C LYS A 95 14.04 -14.19 -29.08
N ILE A 96 14.45 -14.32 -27.83
CA ILE A 96 14.83 -15.61 -27.24
C ILE A 96 14.01 -15.87 -25.98
N ASN A 97 13.42 -17.05 -25.92
CA ASN A 97 12.56 -17.51 -24.85
C ASN A 97 13.32 -18.40 -23.87
N GLY A 98 13.55 -17.88 -22.66
CA GLY A 98 14.05 -18.64 -21.53
C GLY A 98 15.53 -18.44 -21.28
N ILE A 99 15.89 -17.88 -20.13
CA ILE A 99 17.24 -17.94 -19.57
C ILE A 99 17.13 -17.98 -18.05
N ARG A 100 17.97 -18.78 -17.39
CA ARG A 100 17.94 -18.94 -15.94
C ARG A 100 19.31 -18.71 -15.31
N PHE A 101 19.33 -17.97 -14.20
CA PHE A 101 20.48 -17.78 -13.32
C PHE A 101 20.14 -18.34 -11.94
N ILE A 102 20.97 -19.24 -11.40
CA ILE A 102 20.74 -19.91 -10.11
C ILE A 102 21.97 -19.71 -9.23
N GLY A 103 21.78 -19.12 -8.05
CA GLY A 103 22.79 -19.06 -7.00
C GLY A 103 22.61 -20.15 -5.95
N ALA A 104 23.59 -20.29 -5.07
CA ALA A 104 23.55 -21.20 -3.93
C ALA A 104 22.57 -20.76 -2.81
N GLY A 105 21.99 -19.57 -2.90
CA GLY A 105 21.04 -19.00 -1.94
C GLY A 105 21.34 -17.53 -1.62
N ARG A 106 20.30 -16.77 -1.23
CA ARG A 106 20.45 -15.36 -0.83
C ARG A 106 21.49 -15.20 0.27
N GLY A 107 22.51 -14.37 -0.01
CA GLY A 107 23.63 -14.11 0.91
C GLY A 107 24.77 -15.13 0.85
N LEU A 108 24.57 -16.27 0.16
CA LEU A 108 25.63 -17.24 -0.12
C LEU A 108 26.30 -16.97 -1.46
N THR A 109 25.51 -16.65 -2.48
CA THR A 109 26.01 -16.16 -3.77
C THR A 109 25.81 -14.65 -3.86
N VAL A 110 26.89 -13.90 -4.00
CA VAL A 110 26.88 -12.43 -4.05
C VAL A 110 27.51 -11.97 -5.35
N VAL A 111 26.79 -11.17 -6.13
CA VAL A 111 27.32 -10.48 -7.32
C VAL A 111 27.49 -9.01 -6.98
N VAL A 112 28.72 -8.51 -7.01
CA VAL A 112 29.08 -7.11 -6.78
C VAL A 112 29.26 -6.41 -8.12
N PHE A 113 28.36 -5.49 -8.44
CA PHE A 113 28.46 -4.61 -9.59
C PHE A 113 29.21 -3.32 -9.20
N SER A 114 30.37 -3.12 -9.81
CA SER A 114 31.23 -1.96 -9.57
C SER A 114 31.81 -1.45 -10.89
N PRO A 115 30.97 -0.88 -11.77
CA PRO A 115 31.42 -0.40 -13.05
C PRO A 115 32.25 0.89 -12.94
N ALA A 116 33.14 1.10 -13.91
CA ALA A 116 33.92 2.34 -13.99
C ALA A 116 33.06 3.56 -14.36
N GLU A 117 31.95 3.33 -15.07
CA GLU A 117 30.99 4.34 -15.50
C GLU A 117 29.57 3.97 -15.05
N LEU A 118 28.69 4.96 -14.96
CA LEU A 118 27.30 4.74 -14.55
C LEU A 118 26.54 3.96 -15.63
N GLY A 119 25.81 2.92 -15.22
CA GLY A 119 24.96 2.17 -16.14
C GLY A 119 24.28 0.98 -15.48
N ALA A 120 23.83 0.03 -16.31
CA ALA A 120 23.09 -1.14 -15.88
C ALA A 120 23.93 -2.44 -15.90
N LEU A 121 23.72 -3.33 -14.93
CA LEU A 121 24.34 -4.66 -14.90
C LEU A 121 23.74 -5.60 -15.97
N LEU A 122 22.43 -5.49 -16.18
CA LEU A 122 21.68 -6.18 -17.22
C LEU A 122 21.03 -5.16 -18.15
N PHE A 123 21.03 -5.46 -19.44
CA PHE A 123 20.22 -4.78 -20.43
C PHE A 123 19.36 -5.81 -21.15
N ASN A 124 18.06 -5.55 -21.28
CA ASN A 124 17.18 -6.41 -22.05
C ASN A 124 16.32 -5.65 -23.07
N ASP A 125 16.08 -6.33 -24.18
CA ASP A 125 15.19 -5.94 -25.29
C ASP A 125 14.54 -7.19 -25.89
N PHE A 126 15.29 -8.29 -26.00
CA PHE A 126 14.92 -9.50 -26.75
C PHE A 126 14.55 -10.74 -25.92
N TRP A 127 14.96 -10.81 -24.66
CA TRP A 127 14.71 -12.00 -23.84
C TRP A 127 13.31 -11.97 -23.23
N ILE A 128 12.61 -13.10 -23.32
CA ILE A 128 11.38 -13.38 -22.56
C ILE A 128 11.65 -14.57 -21.63
N ASN A 129 10.86 -14.73 -20.57
CA ASN A 129 11.03 -15.83 -19.61
C ASN A 129 12.40 -15.83 -18.90
N ILE A 130 12.84 -14.67 -18.40
CA ILE A 130 14.06 -14.57 -17.57
C ILE A 130 13.75 -15.05 -16.15
N ALA A 131 14.55 -15.97 -15.62
CA ALA A 131 14.46 -16.44 -14.25
C ALA A 131 15.76 -16.22 -13.48
N ILE A 132 15.69 -15.62 -12.28
CA ILE A 132 16.86 -15.43 -11.39
C ILE A 132 16.51 -15.89 -9.98
N GLU A 133 17.34 -16.76 -9.40
CA GLU A 133 17.06 -17.39 -8.11
C GLU A 133 18.27 -17.40 -7.17
N GLY A 134 18.05 -17.11 -5.89
CA GLY A 134 19.02 -17.39 -4.83
C GLY A 134 20.32 -16.59 -4.92
N ILE A 135 20.26 -15.34 -5.40
CA ILE A 135 21.44 -14.46 -5.58
C ILE A 135 21.22 -13.13 -4.83
N THR A 136 22.28 -12.63 -4.20
CA THR A 136 22.34 -11.24 -3.72
C THR A 136 23.12 -10.38 -4.71
N PHE A 137 22.49 -9.34 -5.25
CA PHE A 137 23.13 -8.31 -6.04
C PHE A 137 23.49 -7.11 -5.17
N HIS A 138 24.76 -6.74 -5.17
CA HIS A 138 25.26 -5.56 -4.49
C HIS A 138 25.83 -4.56 -5.50
N THR A 139 25.57 -3.27 -5.33
CA THR A 139 26.35 -2.22 -6.00
C THR A 139 27.05 -1.36 -4.97
N THR A 140 28.27 -0.91 -5.29
CA THR A 140 28.97 0.16 -4.56
C THR A 140 28.87 1.51 -5.27
N VAL A 141 28.39 1.51 -6.52
CA VAL A 141 28.29 2.70 -7.36
C VAL A 141 26.91 3.31 -7.19
N ALA A 142 26.87 4.47 -6.55
CA ALA A 142 25.64 5.23 -6.37
C ALA A 142 25.05 5.64 -7.72
N GLY A 143 23.77 5.34 -7.92
CA GLY A 143 23.08 5.65 -9.16
C GLY A 143 22.99 4.47 -10.15
N ALA A 144 23.70 3.37 -9.89
CA ALA A 144 23.71 2.21 -10.80
C ALA A 144 22.32 1.58 -10.94
N THR A 145 22.08 0.87 -12.04
CA THR A 145 20.82 0.18 -12.31
C THR A 145 21.04 -1.33 -12.38
N PHE A 146 20.16 -2.13 -11.79
CA PHE A 146 20.31 -3.59 -11.89
C PHE A 146 19.94 -4.07 -13.30
N ILE A 147 18.71 -3.82 -13.75
CA ILE A 147 18.31 -4.07 -15.13
C ILE A 147 17.68 -2.84 -15.75
N GLN A 148 18.17 -2.51 -16.95
CA GLN A 148 17.49 -1.61 -17.87
C GLN A 148 16.80 -2.46 -18.94
N SER A 149 15.47 -2.46 -18.93
CA SER A 149 14.67 -3.13 -19.95
C SER A 149 14.11 -2.05 -20.87
N TYR A 150 14.77 -1.84 -22.01
CA TYR A 150 14.32 -0.90 -23.04
C TYR A 150 13.95 -1.73 -24.26
N THR A 151 12.66 -1.99 -24.43
CA THR A 151 12.21 -3.00 -25.39
C THR A 151 11.33 -2.43 -26.50
N THR A 152 11.62 -2.92 -27.70
CA THR A 152 10.79 -2.78 -28.89
C THR A 152 10.38 -4.16 -29.43
N HIS A 153 10.51 -5.20 -28.59
CA HIS A 153 10.36 -6.61 -28.96
C HIS A 153 9.70 -7.43 -27.85
N ASN A 154 8.71 -6.86 -27.17
CA ASN A 154 7.81 -7.60 -26.29
C ASN A 154 8.51 -8.38 -25.16
N ALA A 155 9.41 -7.74 -24.43
CA ALA A 155 10.12 -8.37 -23.33
C ALA A 155 9.17 -8.62 -22.13
N GLN A 156 9.02 -9.88 -21.69
CA GLN A 156 8.03 -10.25 -20.69
C GLN A 156 8.37 -11.51 -19.89
N GLN A 157 7.59 -11.79 -18.86
CA GLN A 157 7.60 -13.03 -18.06
C GLN A 157 8.86 -13.22 -17.21
N TYR A 158 9.21 -12.22 -16.39
CA TYR A 158 10.40 -12.32 -15.56
C TYR A 158 10.04 -12.88 -14.18
N THR A 159 10.82 -13.83 -13.68
CA THR A 159 10.62 -14.43 -12.36
C THR A 159 11.87 -14.31 -11.50
N PHE A 160 11.69 -13.78 -10.30
CA PHE A 160 12.76 -13.64 -9.31
C PHE A 160 12.35 -14.36 -8.02
N THR A 161 13.20 -15.27 -7.53
CA THR A 161 12.91 -16.08 -6.34
C THR A 161 14.07 -16.00 -5.35
N ASP A 162 13.81 -15.57 -4.11
CA ASP A 162 14.84 -15.42 -3.07
C ASP A 162 16.04 -14.57 -3.53
N VAL A 163 15.76 -13.48 -4.27
CA VAL A 163 16.79 -12.53 -4.74
C VAL A 163 16.85 -11.32 -3.81
N SER A 164 18.07 -10.84 -3.53
CA SER A 164 18.27 -9.59 -2.78
C SER A 164 18.99 -8.55 -3.62
N TRP A 165 18.57 -7.29 -3.53
CA TRP A 165 19.30 -6.14 -4.06
C TRP A 165 19.74 -5.24 -2.91
N THR A 166 21.02 -4.90 -2.83
CA THR A 166 21.54 -4.06 -1.75
C THR A 166 22.58 -3.05 -2.23
N GLY A 167 22.61 -1.87 -1.61
CA GLY A 167 23.47 -0.77 -2.02
C GLY A 167 22.72 0.28 -2.83
N PRO A 168 23.40 1.39 -3.20
CA PRO A 168 22.78 2.60 -3.73
C PRO A 168 22.35 2.47 -5.21
N TRP A 169 21.59 1.43 -5.52
CA TRP A 169 20.87 1.29 -6.78
C TRP A 169 19.94 2.50 -6.97
N LYS A 170 20.01 3.14 -8.14
CA LYS A 170 19.00 4.12 -8.56
C LYS A 170 17.70 3.40 -8.87
N TYR A 171 17.79 2.39 -9.72
CA TYR A 171 16.68 1.54 -10.11
C TYR A 171 17.08 0.08 -10.01
N VAL A 172 16.21 -0.77 -9.46
CA VAL A 172 16.40 -2.21 -9.66
C VAL A 172 15.90 -2.55 -11.06
N PHE A 173 14.70 -2.10 -11.41
CA PHE A 173 14.09 -2.27 -12.72
C PHE A 173 13.81 -0.91 -13.34
N ASP A 174 14.53 -0.53 -14.38
CA ASP A 174 14.26 0.63 -15.23
C ASP A 174 13.55 0.16 -16.51
N LEU A 175 12.24 0.39 -16.59
CA LEU A 175 11.38 -0.08 -17.67
C LEU A 175 10.99 1.07 -18.61
N GLN A 176 11.40 0.94 -19.87
CA GLN A 176 11.17 1.91 -20.94
C GLN A 176 10.98 1.17 -22.29
N GLY A 177 10.70 1.90 -23.36
CA GLY A 177 10.49 1.34 -24.70
C GLY A 177 9.02 1.33 -25.13
N ASN A 178 8.78 1.00 -26.40
CA ASN A 178 7.48 1.20 -27.04
C ASN A 178 6.68 -0.09 -27.26
N ASP A 179 7.24 -1.26 -26.96
CA ASP A 179 6.56 -2.55 -27.17
C ASP A 179 6.81 -3.52 -26.01
N ASN A 180 5.87 -3.49 -25.06
CA ASN A 180 5.65 -4.37 -23.91
C ASN A 180 6.84 -4.73 -23.00
N ASN A 181 6.69 -4.46 -21.70
CA ASN A 181 7.70 -4.70 -20.66
C ASN A 181 7.00 -5.27 -19.41
N SER A 182 6.32 -6.41 -19.54
CA SER A 182 5.26 -6.85 -18.60
C SER A 182 5.49 -8.24 -17.99
N GLU A 183 4.63 -8.60 -17.03
CA GLU A 183 4.60 -9.93 -16.41
C GLU A 183 5.84 -10.23 -15.55
N PHE A 184 6.03 -9.49 -14.46
CA PHE A 184 7.15 -9.69 -13.55
C PHE A 184 6.64 -10.24 -12.22
N THR A 185 7.33 -11.24 -11.68
CA THR A 185 6.98 -11.86 -10.41
C THR A 185 8.17 -11.94 -9.47
N PHE A 186 7.96 -11.51 -8.23
CA PHE A 186 8.97 -11.47 -7.17
C PHE A 186 8.51 -12.32 -5.98
N TYR A 187 9.18 -13.45 -5.73
CA TYR A 187 8.90 -14.37 -4.63
C TYR A 187 9.96 -14.25 -3.53
N SER A 188 9.54 -13.79 -2.35
CA SER A 188 10.38 -13.69 -1.14
C SER A 188 11.66 -12.87 -1.32
N CYS A 189 11.67 -11.96 -2.30
CA CYS A 189 12.79 -11.09 -2.61
C CYS A 189 12.92 -9.93 -1.59
N SER A 190 14.07 -9.25 -1.63
CA SER A 190 14.33 -8.10 -0.78
C SER A 190 15.12 -7.01 -1.49
N THR A 191 14.90 -5.76 -1.11
CA THR A 191 15.80 -4.65 -1.47
C THR A 191 16.22 -3.85 -0.25
N SER A 192 17.39 -3.22 -0.30
CA SER A 192 17.90 -2.38 0.78
C SER A 192 18.90 -1.33 0.35
N LYS A 193 18.97 -0.21 1.10
CA LYS A 193 19.96 0.87 0.91
C LYS A 193 19.98 1.49 -0.49
N MET A 194 18.86 1.43 -1.21
CA MET A 194 18.72 2.08 -2.51
C MET A 194 18.86 3.60 -2.39
N ALA A 195 19.27 4.25 -3.48
CA ALA A 195 19.38 5.70 -3.54
C ALA A 195 18.03 6.36 -3.25
N ALA A 196 18.01 7.40 -2.41
CA ALA A 196 16.77 7.98 -1.89
C ALA A 196 15.84 8.56 -2.97
N ASP A 197 16.40 9.02 -4.08
CA ASP A 197 15.68 9.55 -5.24
C ASP A 197 15.39 8.46 -6.31
N GLY A 198 15.63 7.19 -5.98
CA GLY A 198 15.42 6.02 -6.83
C GLY A 198 14.07 5.34 -6.64
N ALA A 199 13.92 4.18 -7.29
CA ALA A 199 12.78 3.28 -7.11
C ALA A 199 13.16 1.82 -7.37
N PHE A 200 12.54 0.86 -6.69
CA PHE A 200 12.73 -0.56 -7.02
C PHE A 200 12.25 -0.85 -8.45
N LEU A 201 11.01 -0.49 -8.76
CA LEU A 201 10.42 -0.58 -10.08
C LEU A 201 10.13 0.83 -10.60
N PHE A 202 10.84 1.23 -11.65
CA PHE A 202 10.67 2.51 -12.33
C PHE A 202 10.12 2.30 -13.74
N ILE A 203 9.04 3.00 -14.07
CA ILE A 203 8.48 3.08 -15.43
C ILE A 203 8.56 4.54 -15.89
N GLY A 204 9.36 4.77 -16.93
CA GLY A 204 9.63 6.10 -17.48
C GLY A 204 8.44 6.77 -18.17
N GLY A 205 8.48 8.10 -18.29
CA GLY A 205 7.42 8.87 -18.98
C GLY A 205 7.69 9.08 -20.48
N ALA A 206 8.96 9.24 -20.86
CA ALA A 206 9.39 9.53 -22.22
C ALA A 206 9.68 8.23 -23.00
N ASN A 207 9.31 8.18 -24.28
CA ASN A 207 9.55 7.03 -25.17
C ASN A 207 9.16 5.68 -24.56
N THR A 208 8.05 5.70 -23.83
CA THR A 208 7.58 4.58 -23.02
C THR A 208 6.10 4.34 -23.35
N SER A 209 5.74 3.12 -23.78
CA SER A 209 4.33 2.75 -24.01
C SER A 209 3.59 2.61 -22.66
N ASP A 210 2.33 2.19 -22.68
CA ASP A 210 1.54 1.91 -21.47
C ASP A 210 1.17 0.42 -21.32
N GLN A 211 1.88 -0.43 -22.04
CA GLN A 211 1.73 -1.89 -22.01
C GLN A 211 2.52 -2.50 -20.84
N PHE A 212 2.14 -2.12 -19.62
CA PHE A 212 2.76 -2.58 -18.38
C PHE A 212 1.81 -3.46 -17.59
N LEU A 213 1.69 -4.70 -18.03
CA LEU A 213 0.76 -5.65 -17.45
C LEU A 213 1.45 -6.45 -16.31
N ASN A 214 0.71 -6.76 -15.26
CA ASN A 214 1.03 -7.81 -14.28
C ASN A 214 2.41 -7.73 -13.59
N TYR A 215 2.51 -6.99 -12.49
CA TYR A 215 3.66 -7.03 -11.58
C TYR A 215 3.22 -7.57 -10.24
N TRP A 216 3.82 -8.67 -9.80
CA TRP A 216 3.41 -9.41 -8.62
C TRP A 216 4.53 -9.47 -7.58
N PHE A 217 4.26 -8.98 -6.38
CA PHE A 217 5.18 -9.01 -5.25
C PHE A 217 4.60 -9.91 -4.15
N TYR A 218 5.29 -11.00 -3.83
CA TYR A 218 4.87 -11.97 -2.81
C TYR A 218 5.91 -12.07 -1.70
N GLY A 219 5.55 -11.70 -0.47
CA GLY A 219 6.46 -11.83 0.67
C GLY A 219 7.70 -10.95 0.57
N PHE A 220 7.60 -9.81 -0.12
CA PHE A 220 8.74 -8.94 -0.43
C PHE A 220 9.16 -8.10 0.78
N LYS A 221 10.46 -7.80 0.91
CA LYS A 221 11.01 -6.91 1.95
C LYS A 221 11.67 -5.67 1.37
N HIS A 222 11.24 -4.48 1.78
CA HIS A 222 11.85 -3.19 1.39
C HIS A 222 12.43 -2.52 2.62
N TRP A 223 13.75 -2.59 2.78
CA TRP A 223 14.38 -2.33 4.08
C TRP A 223 15.46 -1.24 4.04
N SER A 224 15.47 -0.34 5.02
CA SER A 224 16.54 0.65 5.23
C SER A 224 16.82 1.45 3.96
N THR A 225 15.77 2.09 3.44
CA THR A 225 15.83 2.90 2.23
C THR A 225 14.75 3.97 2.26
N SER A 226 14.93 4.96 1.40
CA SER A 226 13.98 6.05 1.14
C SER A 226 13.46 6.04 -0.31
N ALA A 227 13.89 5.07 -1.12
CA ALA A 227 13.50 4.90 -2.52
C ALA A 227 12.06 4.35 -2.65
N ALA A 228 11.29 4.81 -3.63
CA ALA A 228 9.96 4.25 -3.87
C ALA A 228 10.03 2.73 -4.17
N LEU A 229 8.98 1.97 -3.86
CA LEU A 229 8.86 0.60 -4.38
C LEU A 229 8.45 0.66 -5.86
N VAL A 230 7.43 1.45 -6.17
CA VAL A 230 6.93 1.63 -7.53
C VAL A 230 6.91 3.12 -7.84
N ASP A 231 7.52 3.51 -8.95
CA ASP A 231 7.41 4.83 -9.56
C ASP A 231 7.07 4.67 -11.04
N ALA A 232 5.79 4.83 -11.38
CA ALA A 232 5.27 4.48 -12.69
C ALA A 232 4.57 5.66 -13.37
N ALA A 233 5.18 6.18 -14.45
CA ALA A 233 4.64 7.32 -15.19
C ALA A 233 3.65 6.97 -16.32
N ARG A 234 3.41 5.67 -16.59
CA ARG A 234 2.64 5.20 -17.76
C ARG A 234 1.65 4.07 -17.43
N GLY A 235 0.88 4.25 -16.36
CA GLY A 235 -0.05 3.21 -15.91
C GLY A 235 0.69 1.96 -15.43
N GLY A 236 -0.08 0.90 -15.18
CA GLY A 236 0.40 -0.44 -14.88
C GLY A 236 -0.61 -1.26 -14.07
N HIS A 237 -0.37 -2.57 -13.99
CA HIS A 237 -1.19 -3.50 -13.20
C HIS A 237 -0.34 -4.16 -12.10
N PHE A 238 -0.35 -3.58 -10.90
CA PHE A 238 0.51 -3.95 -9.77
C PHE A 238 -0.26 -4.67 -8.67
N HIS A 239 0.37 -5.72 -8.11
CA HIS A 239 -0.15 -6.53 -7.03
C HIS A 239 0.90 -6.77 -5.96
N VAL A 240 0.61 -6.40 -4.72
CA VAL A 240 1.52 -6.54 -3.58
C VAL A 240 0.83 -7.35 -2.49
N PHE A 241 1.46 -8.46 -2.07
CA PHE A 241 0.92 -9.37 -1.07
C PHE A 241 1.94 -9.69 0.02
N GLY A 242 1.56 -9.42 1.27
CA GLY A 242 2.36 -9.82 2.44
C GLY A 242 3.73 -9.16 2.47
N MET A 243 3.78 -7.85 2.23
CA MET A 243 5.03 -7.11 2.15
C MET A 243 5.40 -6.49 3.50
N ASP A 244 6.70 -6.53 3.83
CA ASP A 244 7.27 -5.81 4.96
C ASP A 244 8.12 -4.63 4.46
N VAL A 245 7.84 -3.44 4.96
CA VAL A 245 8.65 -2.25 4.76
C VAL A 245 9.20 -1.83 6.11
N SER A 246 10.51 -1.93 6.28
CA SER A 246 11.17 -1.68 7.56
C SER A 246 12.19 -0.55 7.42
N ASP A 247 12.37 0.26 8.47
CA ASP A 247 13.28 1.41 8.46
C ASP A 247 13.04 2.36 7.26
N TRP A 248 11.76 2.62 6.95
CA TRP A 248 11.35 3.39 5.77
C TRP A 248 11.55 4.88 5.99
N GLY A 249 12.30 5.52 5.09
CA GLY A 249 12.38 6.97 5.03
C GLY A 249 13.23 7.62 6.13
N ALA A 250 14.05 6.86 6.87
CA ALA A 250 14.87 7.37 7.98
C ALA A 250 15.79 8.55 7.59
N GLY A 251 16.22 8.61 6.32
CA GLY A 251 17.08 9.68 5.78
C GLY A 251 16.37 10.74 4.94
N LEU A 252 15.03 10.82 4.97
CA LEU A 252 14.29 11.76 4.13
C LEU A 252 14.49 13.22 4.56
N THR A 253 14.82 14.07 3.59
CA THR A 253 14.86 15.54 3.73
C THR A 253 13.70 16.24 3.00
N SER A 254 12.93 15.49 2.20
CA SER A 254 11.73 15.95 1.51
C SER A 254 10.66 14.84 1.51
N PRO A 255 9.36 15.18 1.35
CA PRO A 255 8.31 14.18 1.25
C PRO A 255 8.58 13.15 0.16
N GLN A 256 8.43 11.87 0.48
CA GLN A 256 8.50 10.76 -0.48
C GLN A 256 7.33 9.81 -0.29
N LYS A 257 6.96 9.11 -1.35
CA LYS A 257 5.88 8.11 -1.35
C LYS A 257 6.42 6.74 -1.74
N LEU A 258 5.96 5.72 -1.04
CA LEU A 258 6.30 4.33 -1.33
C LEU A 258 5.80 3.92 -2.72
N PHE A 259 4.62 4.39 -3.09
CA PHE A 259 4.02 4.18 -4.40
C PHE A 259 3.76 5.52 -5.09
N LYS A 260 4.28 5.68 -6.30
CA LYS A 260 4.09 6.87 -7.15
C LYS A 260 3.45 6.43 -8.46
N LEU A 261 2.17 6.71 -8.60
CA LEU A 261 1.34 6.40 -9.77
C LEU A 261 1.18 7.68 -10.60
N ARG A 262 2.16 7.92 -11.47
CA ARG A 262 2.33 9.15 -12.23
C ARG A 262 1.77 9.06 -13.65
N GLY A 263 1.63 10.22 -14.28
CA GLY A 263 1.17 10.41 -15.65
C GLY A 263 -0.35 10.34 -15.82
N THR A 264 -0.90 11.36 -16.47
CA THR A 264 -2.30 11.38 -16.93
C THR A 264 -2.46 10.87 -18.37
N SER A 265 -1.39 10.94 -19.18
CA SER A 265 -1.37 10.50 -20.57
C SER A 265 -1.25 8.98 -20.67
N HIS A 266 -2.29 8.35 -21.21
CA HIS A 266 -2.42 6.91 -21.31
C HIS A 266 -3.16 6.53 -22.60
N SER A 267 -2.66 5.51 -23.30
CA SER A 267 -3.10 5.01 -24.61
C SER A 267 -3.88 3.68 -24.49
N GLN A 268 -4.81 3.61 -23.55
CA GLN A 268 -5.67 2.43 -23.27
C GLN A 268 -4.99 1.24 -22.54
N GLY A 269 -3.83 1.44 -21.91
CA GLY A 269 -3.23 0.46 -21.01
C GLY A 269 -4.09 0.17 -19.76
N VAL A 270 -3.51 -0.48 -18.75
CA VAL A 270 -4.20 -0.79 -17.50
C VAL A 270 -3.74 0.15 -16.39
N GLN A 271 -4.66 0.69 -15.59
CA GLN A 271 -4.37 1.45 -14.37
C GLN A 271 -4.97 0.69 -13.18
N HIS A 272 -4.15 -0.12 -12.53
CA HIS A 272 -4.58 -0.95 -11.41
C HIS A 272 -3.47 -1.12 -10.38
N MET A 273 -3.80 -0.86 -9.13
CA MET A 273 -2.94 -1.19 -8.00
C MET A 273 -3.74 -1.90 -6.93
N HIS A 274 -3.24 -3.03 -6.46
CA HIS A 274 -3.81 -3.76 -5.34
C HIS A 274 -2.72 -4.14 -4.34
N VAL A 275 -2.88 -3.65 -3.11
CA VAL A 275 -1.94 -3.88 -2.01
C VAL A 275 -2.71 -4.55 -0.87
N ARG A 276 -2.23 -5.72 -0.44
CA ARG A 276 -2.84 -6.49 0.65
C ARG A 276 -1.77 -6.93 1.65
N SER A 277 -2.09 -6.79 2.95
CA SER A 277 -1.21 -7.18 4.05
C SER A 277 0.17 -6.51 3.99
N LEU A 278 0.19 -5.20 3.73
CA LEU A 278 1.40 -4.37 3.83
C LEU A 278 1.62 -3.94 5.28
N ARG A 279 2.81 -4.18 5.84
CA ARG A 279 3.25 -3.61 7.12
C ARG A 279 4.38 -2.62 6.90
N VAL A 280 4.31 -1.46 7.56
CA VAL A 280 5.28 -0.37 7.39
C VAL A 280 5.82 0.16 8.73
N GLU A 281 7.15 0.28 8.80
CA GLU A 281 7.88 1.02 9.84
C GLU A 281 8.46 2.32 9.25
N ALA A 282 7.64 3.38 9.23
CA ALA A 282 8.06 4.68 8.74
C ALA A 282 8.81 5.48 9.81
N LYS A 283 10.06 5.84 9.53
CA LYS A 283 10.98 6.50 10.47
C LYS A 283 11.03 8.03 10.34
N SER A 284 10.19 8.60 9.48
CA SER A 284 10.18 10.03 9.20
C SER A 284 8.76 10.55 8.99
N PRO A 285 8.43 11.78 9.42
CA PRO A 285 7.15 12.41 9.14
C PRO A 285 6.94 12.72 7.66
N LEU A 286 8.02 12.67 6.85
CA LEU A 286 8.03 12.88 5.40
C LEU A 286 7.76 11.61 4.60
N ALA A 287 7.70 10.46 5.26
CA ALA A 287 7.38 9.18 4.64
C ALA A 287 5.86 9.05 4.45
N GLY A 288 5.40 8.98 3.21
CA GLY A 288 4.02 8.67 2.88
C GLY A 288 3.86 7.40 2.05
N LEU A 289 2.60 7.01 1.85
CA LEU A 289 2.22 5.76 1.21
C LEU A 289 2.02 5.92 -0.30
N LEU A 290 1.16 6.85 -0.72
CA LEU A 290 0.71 6.97 -2.11
C LEU A 290 0.84 8.40 -2.63
N TYR A 291 1.39 8.54 -3.83
CA TYR A 291 1.14 9.66 -4.75
C TYR A 291 0.43 9.09 -5.97
N SER A 292 -0.69 9.68 -6.40
CA SER A 292 -1.43 9.21 -7.58
C SER A 292 -2.00 10.37 -8.38
N GLU A 293 -1.70 10.43 -9.67
CA GLU A 293 -2.27 11.34 -10.66
C GLU A 293 -2.86 10.60 -11.88
N TRP A 294 -3.05 9.28 -11.77
CA TRP A 294 -3.70 8.50 -12.80
C TRP A 294 -5.09 9.05 -13.14
N ALA A 295 -5.46 8.99 -14.41
CA ALA A 295 -6.71 9.55 -14.91
C ALA A 295 -7.92 8.60 -14.77
N SER A 296 -7.68 7.29 -14.61
CA SER A 296 -8.71 6.25 -14.52
C SER A 296 -8.19 5.00 -13.79
N GLY A 297 -9.02 3.96 -13.66
CA GLY A 297 -8.60 2.66 -13.13
C GLY A 297 -9.03 2.39 -11.68
N ASN A 298 -8.26 1.57 -10.97
CA ASN A 298 -8.56 1.18 -9.58
C ASN A 298 -7.28 1.17 -8.72
N VAL A 299 -7.37 1.68 -7.50
CA VAL A 299 -6.32 1.61 -6.49
C VAL A 299 -6.94 1.12 -5.18
N SER A 300 -6.58 -0.08 -4.75
CA SER A 300 -7.04 -0.68 -3.49
C SER A 300 -5.85 -0.95 -2.57
N ILE A 301 -5.91 -0.43 -1.34
CA ILE A 301 -4.79 -0.49 -0.40
C ILE A 301 -5.26 -0.94 0.98
N GLN A 302 -4.61 -1.98 1.48
CA GLN A 302 -4.61 -2.41 2.88
C GLN A 302 -3.21 -2.29 3.47
N ALA A 303 -3.03 -1.46 4.51
CA ALA A 303 -1.74 -1.24 5.15
C ALA A 303 -1.83 -1.03 6.68
N ASP A 304 -0.82 -1.53 7.39
CA ASP A 304 -0.56 -1.24 8.80
C ASP A 304 0.67 -0.33 8.94
N TRP A 305 0.43 0.90 9.37
CA TRP A 305 1.43 1.95 9.57
C TRP A 305 1.71 2.22 11.05
N SER A 306 1.20 1.38 11.96
CA SER A 306 1.08 1.67 13.39
C SER A 306 2.40 1.79 14.15
N SER A 307 3.43 1.10 13.67
CA SER A 307 4.63 0.80 14.47
C SER A 307 5.40 2.04 14.97
N GLN A 308 5.35 3.17 14.28
CA GLN A 308 6.09 4.39 14.65
C GLN A 308 5.18 5.59 14.94
N MET A 309 3.85 5.41 14.88
CA MET A 309 2.88 6.49 15.12
C MET A 309 3.00 7.20 16.49
N PRO A 310 3.40 6.53 17.59
CA PRO A 310 3.61 7.23 18.86
C PRO A 310 4.79 8.21 18.88
N PHE A 311 5.72 8.10 17.92
CA PHE A 311 6.97 8.87 17.89
C PHE A 311 7.08 9.81 16.68
N GLN A 312 6.16 9.71 15.72
CA GLN A 312 6.20 10.44 14.46
C GLN A 312 4.84 11.04 14.15
N THR A 313 4.77 12.34 13.86
CA THR A 313 3.55 12.99 13.33
C THR A 313 3.64 13.08 11.83
N TYR A 314 2.83 12.31 11.11
CA TYR A 314 2.93 12.24 9.66
C TYR A 314 2.20 13.39 8.97
N GLY A 315 2.75 13.87 7.85
CA GLY A 315 2.07 14.79 6.94
C GLY A 315 1.06 14.07 6.03
N ASN A 316 1.08 14.42 4.74
CA ASN A 316 0.23 13.76 3.75
C ASN A 316 0.68 12.31 3.54
N MET A 317 -0.15 11.37 3.97
CA MET A 317 0.05 9.94 3.75
C MET A 317 -0.32 9.55 2.32
N LEU A 318 -1.41 10.13 1.82
CA LEU A 318 -1.89 9.97 0.45
C LEU A 318 -1.95 11.35 -0.20
N ASP A 319 -1.36 11.48 -1.38
CA ASP A 319 -1.55 12.60 -2.29
C ASP A 319 -2.30 12.10 -3.53
N ILE A 320 -3.55 12.51 -3.69
CA ILE A 320 -4.42 12.11 -4.80
C ILE A 320 -4.69 13.34 -5.66
N VAL A 321 -4.24 13.29 -6.91
CA VAL A 321 -4.37 14.36 -7.90
C VAL A 321 -5.45 13.98 -8.90
N LEU A 322 -6.51 14.78 -8.95
CA LEU A 322 -7.72 14.57 -9.74
C LEU A 322 -7.92 15.68 -10.79
N GLU A 323 -6.84 16.32 -11.22
CA GLU A 323 -6.89 17.46 -12.13
C GLU A 323 -7.55 17.08 -13.47
N GLN A 324 -8.73 17.65 -13.72
CA GLN A 324 -9.55 17.53 -14.95
C GLN A 324 -10.02 16.12 -15.35
N ASN A 325 -9.75 15.09 -14.55
CA ASN A 325 -10.09 13.70 -14.84
C ASN A 325 -10.97 13.09 -13.74
N ASN A 326 -11.63 11.95 -14.00
CA ASN A 326 -12.37 11.25 -12.92
C ASN A 326 -11.41 10.67 -11.88
N GLY A 327 -10.21 10.27 -12.31
CA GLY A 327 -9.25 9.53 -11.50
C GLY A 327 -9.65 8.05 -11.35
N PRO A 328 -8.75 7.22 -10.79
CA PRO A 328 -9.09 5.89 -10.32
C PRO A 328 -10.22 5.88 -9.29
N ILE A 329 -10.85 4.72 -9.13
CA ILE A 329 -11.56 4.41 -7.90
C ILE A 329 -10.51 4.09 -6.83
N TYR A 330 -10.49 4.88 -5.75
CA TYR A 330 -9.61 4.67 -4.61
C TYR A 330 -10.38 3.98 -3.49
N ASN A 331 -9.86 2.85 -3.00
CA ASN A 331 -10.41 2.09 -1.88
C ASN A 331 -9.31 1.81 -0.86
N ILE A 332 -9.30 2.55 0.25
CA ILE A 332 -8.44 2.31 1.39
C ILE A 332 -9.24 1.48 2.38
N HIS A 333 -8.76 0.30 2.77
CA HIS A 333 -9.57 -0.60 3.59
C HIS A 333 -8.75 -1.43 4.57
N ASP A 334 -9.38 -1.92 5.64
CA ASP A 334 -8.81 -2.85 6.63
C ASP A 334 -7.43 -2.40 7.15
N SER A 335 -7.27 -1.09 7.37
CA SER A 335 -5.96 -0.45 7.56
C SER A 335 -5.82 0.23 8.91
N HIS A 336 -4.56 0.45 9.32
CA HIS A 336 -4.21 1.34 10.44
C HIS A 336 -3.27 2.42 9.90
N LEU A 337 -3.81 3.62 9.67
CA LEU A 337 -3.11 4.74 9.01
C LEU A 337 -3.01 5.96 9.92
N ALA A 338 -2.21 6.95 9.51
CA ALA A 338 -2.01 8.21 10.20
C ALA A 338 -1.84 9.34 9.16
N GLY A 339 -1.60 10.58 9.63
CA GLY A 339 -1.39 11.73 8.74
C GLY A 339 -2.66 12.18 8.04
N THR A 340 -2.58 12.62 6.79
CA THR A 340 -3.72 13.14 6.00
C THR A 340 -3.82 12.52 4.60
N ILE A 341 -5.00 12.63 4.00
CA ILE A 341 -5.25 12.46 2.57
C ILE A 341 -5.35 13.86 1.97
N ASN A 342 -4.39 14.23 1.12
CA ASN A 342 -4.46 15.46 0.36
C ASN A 342 -5.06 15.19 -1.02
N ILE A 343 -6.14 15.90 -1.33
CA ILE A 343 -6.82 15.86 -2.62
C ILE A 343 -6.50 17.14 -3.38
N THR A 344 -5.74 17.01 -4.46
CA THR A 344 -5.51 18.10 -5.43
C THR A 344 -6.50 17.97 -6.57
N TYR A 345 -7.22 19.05 -6.92
CA TYR A 345 -8.24 18.98 -7.97
C TYR A 345 -8.36 20.28 -8.77
N GLY A 346 -8.79 20.16 -10.03
CA GLY A 346 -8.90 21.28 -10.97
C GLY A 346 -10.20 22.07 -10.88
N VAL A 347 -10.32 23.13 -11.69
CA VAL A 347 -11.59 23.84 -11.89
C VAL A 347 -12.66 22.88 -12.44
N ASN A 348 -13.91 23.09 -12.04
CA ASN A 348 -15.05 22.25 -12.43
C ASN A 348 -15.01 20.78 -12.01
N ALA A 349 -14.29 20.44 -10.93
CA ALA A 349 -14.28 19.08 -10.38
C ALA A 349 -15.69 18.52 -10.06
N TYR A 350 -16.67 19.38 -9.79
CA TYR A 350 -18.08 18.98 -9.63
C TYR A 350 -18.69 18.25 -10.83
N GLN A 351 -18.12 18.39 -12.02
CA GLN A 351 -18.56 17.69 -13.23
C GLN A 351 -17.98 16.27 -13.34
N LYS A 352 -17.01 15.93 -12.47
CA LYS A 352 -16.29 14.67 -12.48
C LYS A 352 -16.86 13.73 -11.41
N ARG A 353 -16.80 12.44 -11.68
CA ARG A 353 -17.30 11.38 -10.79
C ARG A 353 -16.15 10.75 -10.01
N HIS A 354 -15.53 11.56 -9.16
CA HIS A 354 -14.46 11.09 -8.27
C HIS A 354 -15.01 10.06 -7.28
N ARG A 355 -14.20 9.07 -6.93
CA ARG A 355 -14.57 8.07 -5.93
C ARG A 355 -13.37 7.71 -5.06
N VAL A 356 -13.36 8.26 -3.85
CA VAL A 356 -12.40 7.93 -2.81
C VAL A 356 -13.17 7.40 -1.61
N VAL A 357 -12.88 6.17 -1.21
CA VAL A 357 -13.54 5.53 -0.08
C VAL A 357 -12.49 4.98 0.88
N VAL A 358 -12.69 5.24 2.17
CA VAL A 358 -11.95 4.70 3.30
C VAL A 358 -12.91 3.80 4.08
N ARG A 359 -12.57 2.53 4.26
CA ARG A 359 -13.43 1.54 4.96
C ARG A 359 -12.67 0.82 6.05
N ASP A 360 -13.34 0.44 7.14
CA ASP A 360 -12.80 -0.46 8.16
C ASP A 360 -11.37 -0.07 8.61
N THR A 361 -11.13 1.23 8.70
CA THR A 361 -9.80 1.81 8.87
C THR A 361 -9.73 2.60 10.16
N HIS A 362 -8.68 2.35 10.93
CA HIS A 362 -8.32 3.16 12.09
C HIS A 362 -7.33 4.23 11.64
N TRP A 363 -7.73 5.49 11.78
CA TRP A 363 -6.91 6.65 11.48
C TRP A 363 -6.33 7.27 12.76
N ALA A 364 -5.11 6.90 13.12
CA ALA A 364 -4.41 7.48 14.24
C ALA A 364 -4.11 8.98 14.00
N GLN A 365 -3.88 9.72 15.09
CA GLN A 365 -3.50 11.15 15.10
C GLN A 365 -4.60 12.12 14.64
N LYS A 366 -5.82 11.62 14.36
CA LYS A 366 -6.95 12.41 13.89
C LYS A 366 -8.20 12.04 14.68
N LEU A 367 -9.01 13.04 15.02
CA LEU A 367 -10.21 12.90 15.82
C LEU A 367 -11.48 12.80 14.97
N THR A 368 -11.46 13.41 13.79
CA THR A 368 -12.61 13.50 12.90
C THR A 368 -12.22 13.20 11.45
N PRO A 369 -13.16 12.70 10.63
CA PRO A 369 -12.96 12.56 9.18
C PRO A 369 -12.50 13.87 8.50
N SER A 370 -13.04 15.03 8.89
CA SER A 370 -12.62 16.33 8.34
C SER A 370 -11.14 16.69 8.58
N GLU A 371 -10.52 16.16 9.63
CA GLU A 371 -9.09 16.41 9.90
C GLU A 371 -8.17 15.49 9.09
N VAL A 372 -8.72 14.39 8.56
CA VAL A 372 -8.02 13.44 7.70
C VAL A 372 -7.85 14.02 6.30
N VAL A 373 -8.87 14.69 5.77
CA VAL A 373 -8.87 15.13 4.37
C VAL A 373 -8.51 16.60 4.25
N THR A 374 -7.49 16.90 3.45
CA THR A 374 -7.13 18.26 3.07
C THR A 374 -7.33 18.45 1.58
N TYR A 375 -7.71 19.67 1.18
CA TYR A 375 -8.01 20.01 -0.20
C TYR A 375 -7.04 21.08 -0.71
N THR A 376 -6.46 20.84 -1.89
CA THR A 376 -5.60 21.79 -2.58
C THR A 376 -6.18 22.09 -3.96
N GLN A 377 -6.59 23.33 -4.21
CA GLN A 377 -7.16 23.73 -5.51
C GLN A 377 -6.29 24.84 -6.15
N PRO A 378 -5.85 24.71 -7.42
CA PRO A 378 -5.12 25.74 -8.12
C PRO A 378 -6.01 26.79 -8.84
N GLY A 379 -7.29 26.99 -8.44
CA GLY A 379 -8.21 27.89 -9.18
C GLY A 379 -9.56 28.20 -8.51
N ALA A 380 -10.49 28.82 -9.25
CA ALA A 380 -11.84 29.21 -8.80
C ALA A 380 -12.91 28.11 -9.03
N ASN A 381 -14.09 28.22 -8.41
CA ASN A 381 -15.21 27.24 -8.33
C ASN A 381 -14.92 26.03 -7.42
N LYS A 382 -15.38 26.15 -6.15
CA LYS A 382 -14.98 25.33 -5.00
C LYS A 382 -16.00 24.25 -4.64
N ILE A 383 -16.04 23.17 -5.40
CA ILE A 383 -16.75 21.96 -4.94
C ILE A 383 -15.69 20.90 -4.72
N ASP A 384 -15.33 20.71 -3.45
CA ASP A 384 -14.36 19.72 -3.02
C ASP A 384 -14.82 18.31 -3.45
N PRO A 385 -13.95 17.49 -4.07
CA PRO A 385 -14.24 16.08 -4.32
C PRO A 385 -14.62 15.36 -3.02
N GLN A 386 -15.51 14.38 -3.11
CA GLN A 386 -15.99 13.66 -1.94
C GLN A 386 -15.04 12.53 -1.53
N VAL A 387 -14.84 12.38 -0.22
CA VAL A 387 -14.17 11.23 0.41
C VAL A 387 -15.13 10.58 1.41
N GLU A 388 -15.51 9.34 1.15
CA GLU A 388 -16.44 8.57 1.97
C GLU A 388 -15.67 7.74 3.02
N PHE A 389 -16.11 7.80 4.28
CA PHE A 389 -15.60 7.01 5.39
C PHE A 389 -16.70 6.04 5.87
N VAL A 390 -16.37 4.76 6.01
CA VAL A 390 -17.31 3.69 6.39
C VAL A 390 -16.68 2.76 7.41
N SER A 391 -17.31 2.60 8.57
CA SER A 391 -16.83 1.77 9.68
C SER A 391 -15.40 2.13 10.11
N CYS A 392 -15.06 3.42 10.00
CA CYS A 392 -13.76 3.96 10.41
C CYS A 392 -13.78 4.41 11.87
N ARG A 393 -12.60 4.73 12.41
CA ARG A 393 -12.43 5.37 13.71
C ARG A 393 -11.12 6.16 13.76
N GLY A 394 -10.98 7.06 14.72
CA GLY A 394 -9.73 7.75 15.01
C GLY A 394 -9.28 7.62 16.45
N ASP A 395 -8.09 8.13 16.75
CA ASP A 395 -7.56 8.17 18.12
C ASP A 395 -7.96 9.47 18.82
N SER A 396 -8.79 9.36 19.86
CA SER A 396 -8.98 10.43 20.83
C SER A 396 -7.81 10.47 21.81
N SER A 397 -6.78 11.29 21.55
CA SER A 397 -5.75 11.56 22.56
C SER A 397 -6.24 12.45 23.70
N ASP A 398 -7.47 12.95 23.63
CA ASP A 398 -8.00 13.89 24.61
C ASP A 398 -8.59 13.15 25.82
N ALA A 399 -7.71 12.76 26.75
CA ALA A 399 -8.08 12.31 28.09
C ALA A 399 -8.61 13.47 28.98
N VAL A 400 -8.78 14.69 28.44
CA VAL A 400 -8.88 15.93 29.23
C VAL A 400 -10.14 16.77 28.97
N THR A 401 -11.03 16.42 28.04
CA THR A 401 -12.31 17.14 27.91
C THR A 401 -13.48 16.16 27.84
N SER A 402 -14.67 16.61 28.22
CA SER A 402 -15.92 15.86 28.46
C SER A 402 -16.49 15.05 27.28
N THR A 403 -15.68 14.78 26.26
CA THR A 403 -16.00 14.02 25.05
C THR A 403 -15.43 12.63 25.23
N ALA A 404 -16.30 11.62 25.35
CA ALA A 404 -15.86 10.25 25.61
C ALA A 404 -14.94 9.75 24.47
N ALA A 405 -13.98 8.89 24.78
CA ALA A 405 -13.22 8.21 23.75
C ALA A 405 -14.18 7.46 22.80
N GLY A 406 -14.03 7.63 21.48
CA GLY A 406 -14.95 7.06 20.49
C GLY A 406 -16.28 7.81 20.31
N ALA A 407 -16.42 9.02 20.85
CA ALA A 407 -17.63 9.85 20.72
C ALA A 407 -17.87 10.43 19.31
N THR A 408 -16.86 10.43 18.44
CA THR A 408 -17.03 10.89 17.06
C THR A 408 -17.51 9.75 16.19
N VAL A 409 -18.61 9.96 15.47
CA VAL A 409 -19.07 9.07 14.41
C VAL A 409 -18.24 9.35 13.16
N TRP A 410 -17.56 8.31 12.67
CA TRP A 410 -16.68 8.39 11.50
C TRP A 410 -17.35 7.96 10.20
N ASP A 411 -18.54 7.37 10.26
CA ASP A 411 -19.39 7.14 9.09
C ASP A 411 -19.84 8.50 8.54
N ALA A 412 -19.15 9.00 7.53
CA ALA A 412 -19.38 10.34 6.98
C ALA A 412 -18.82 10.47 5.56
N THR A 413 -19.28 11.46 4.80
CA THR A 413 -18.61 11.89 3.58
C THR A 413 -18.05 13.29 3.76
N VAL A 414 -16.74 13.47 3.57
CA VAL A 414 -16.11 14.78 3.64
C VAL A 414 -16.08 15.39 2.23
N GLY A 415 -16.46 16.67 2.09
CA GLY A 415 -16.35 17.42 0.81
C GLY A 415 -17.65 18.05 0.31
N ALA A 416 -17.68 18.37 -1.00
CA ALA A 416 -18.74 19.00 -1.81
C ALA A 416 -19.32 20.36 -1.36
N LEU A 417 -19.29 20.74 -0.07
CA LEU A 417 -19.71 22.07 0.43
C LEU A 417 -18.91 22.52 1.68
N GLY A 418 -17.65 22.07 1.83
CA GLY A 418 -16.76 22.55 2.90
C GLY A 418 -17.01 21.97 4.31
N GLY A 419 -17.53 20.75 4.43
CA GLY A 419 -17.71 20.07 5.72
C GLY A 419 -17.91 18.56 5.64
N ASP A 420 -18.04 17.91 6.80
CA ASP A 420 -18.47 16.51 6.93
C ASP A 420 -19.95 16.42 6.56
N LEU A 421 -20.31 16.15 5.31
CA LEU A 421 -21.70 15.99 4.89
C LEU A 421 -22.09 14.51 4.83
N VAL A 422 -23.19 14.14 5.48
CA VAL A 422 -23.78 12.81 5.26
C VAL A 422 -24.32 12.69 3.83
N LYS A 423 -23.77 11.78 3.03
CA LYS A 423 -24.44 11.20 1.85
C LYS A 423 -23.93 9.77 1.58
N PRO A 424 -24.83 8.78 1.36
CA PRO A 424 -26.28 8.81 1.56
C PRO A 424 -26.66 8.78 3.05
N LEU A 425 -27.79 9.41 3.41
CA LEU A 425 -28.40 9.30 4.74
C LEU A 425 -28.83 7.85 4.98
N VAL A 426 -28.05 7.08 5.75
CA VAL A 426 -28.38 5.69 6.12
C VAL A 426 -29.01 5.70 7.50
N LYS A 427 -30.06 4.90 7.72
CA LYS A 427 -30.64 4.78 9.07
C LYS A 427 -29.60 4.14 10.00
N ARG A 428 -29.28 4.83 11.09
CA ARG A 428 -28.28 4.40 12.08
C ARG A 428 -28.81 4.58 13.49
N GLN A 429 -28.20 3.82 14.40
CA GLN A 429 -28.43 3.89 15.83
C GLN A 429 -27.08 4.03 16.51
N LEU A 430 -26.92 5.08 17.30
CA LEU A 430 -25.74 5.28 18.14
C LEU A 430 -26.10 4.89 19.56
N VAL A 431 -25.49 3.83 20.07
CA VAL A 431 -25.67 3.39 21.46
C VAL A 431 -24.63 4.08 22.33
N VAL A 432 -25.09 4.73 23.39
CA VAL A 432 -24.31 5.51 24.34
C VAL A 432 -24.41 4.83 25.68
N HIS A 433 -23.29 4.24 26.13
CA HIS A 433 -23.17 3.67 27.45
C HIS A 433 -21.70 3.59 27.91
N GLY A 434 -21.47 3.52 29.22
CA GLY A 434 -20.17 3.24 29.83
C GLY A 434 -19.88 1.74 29.89
N ILE A 435 -18.65 1.40 30.32
CA ILE A 435 -18.15 0.02 30.44
C ILE A 435 -19.05 -0.88 31.30
N ASN A 436 -19.69 -0.30 32.31
CA ASN A 436 -20.60 -1.01 33.22
C ASN A 436 -22.07 -0.58 33.01
N GLY A 437 -22.43 -0.02 31.86
CA GLY A 437 -23.70 0.68 31.62
C GLY A 437 -23.72 2.10 32.22
N GLY A 438 -24.81 2.85 32.01
CA GLY A 438 -24.88 4.28 32.35
C GLY A 438 -24.05 5.14 31.39
N LEU A 439 -23.78 6.41 31.70
CA LEU A 439 -22.79 7.21 30.96
C LEU A 439 -21.41 7.01 31.56
N SER A 440 -20.37 6.96 30.71
CA SER A 440 -18.98 6.73 31.11
C SER A 440 -18.34 7.86 31.94
N THR A 441 -19.07 8.94 32.22
CA THR A 441 -18.54 10.17 32.82
C THR A 441 -19.15 10.43 34.20
N PRO A 442 -18.35 10.81 35.22
CA PRO A 442 -18.85 11.19 36.55
C PRO A 442 -19.87 12.35 36.53
N SER A 443 -19.83 13.19 35.49
CA SER A 443 -20.73 14.33 35.29
C SER A 443 -22.14 13.95 34.82
N GLY A 444 -22.40 12.67 34.53
CA GLY A 444 -23.66 12.25 33.90
C GLY A 444 -23.88 12.89 32.53
N ARG A 445 -22.80 13.21 31.80
CA ARG A 445 -22.85 13.84 30.46
C ARG A 445 -21.89 13.14 29.50
N ALA A 446 -22.42 12.54 28.45
CA ALA A 446 -21.62 12.08 27.32
C ALA A 446 -21.79 13.04 26.13
N ARG A 447 -20.68 13.67 25.73
CA ARG A 447 -20.61 14.44 24.49
C ARG A 447 -20.29 13.54 23.32
N ILE A 448 -21.00 13.74 22.21
CA ILE A 448 -20.95 12.96 20.97
C ILE A 448 -20.82 13.92 19.80
N ASN A 449 -19.99 13.57 18.81
CA ASN A 449 -19.87 14.31 17.56
C ASN A 449 -20.49 13.50 16.42
N LEU A 450 -21.66 13.92 15.95
CA LEU A 450 -22.26 13.42 14.72
C LEU A 450 -21.66 14.14 13.49
N PRO A 451 -21.78 13.57 12.28
CA PRO A 451 -21.43 14.29 11.06
C PRO A 451 -22.38 15.48 10.83
N VAL A 452 -21.89 16.53 10.17
CA VAL A 452 -22.76 17.65 9.78
C VAL A 452 -23.76 17.17 8.71
N GLY A 453 -25.00 17.63 8.81
CA GLY A 453 -26.10 17.14 7.98
C GLY A 453 -26.75 15.85 8.47
N ALA A 454 -26.29 15.26 9.58
CA ALA A 454 -27.02 14.19 10.26
C ALA A 454 -28.45 14.63 10.62
N LEU A 455 -29.38 13.68 10.55
CA LEU A 455 -30.78 13.88 10.94
C LEU A 455 -31.09 13.04 12.16
N ILE A 456 -31.30 13.69 13.31
CA ILE A 456 -31.77 13.00 14.51
C ILE A 456 -33.29 12.85 14.40
N THR A 457 -33.78 11.64 14.61
CA THR A 457 -35.20 11.28 14.48
C THR A 457 -35.84 10.89 15.80
N GLY A 458 -35.03 10.52 16.78
CA GLY A 458 -35.54 10.12 18.07
C GLY A 458 -34.43 9.75 19.05
N MET A 459 -34.86 9.46 20.26
CA MET A 459 -34.02 9.01 21.35
C MET A 459 -34.74 7.89 22.08
N ARG A 460 -34.03 6.79 22.36
CA ARG A 460 -34.53 5.67 23.14
C ARG A 460 -33.65 5.49 24.36
N ALA A 461 -34.25 5.21 25.50
CA ALA A 461 -33.52 4.74 26.67
C ALA A 461 -34.06 3.38 27.07
N PHE A 462 -33.17 2.44 27.36
CA PHE A 462 -33.57 1.11 27.80
C PHE A 462 -32.64 0.56 28.88
N ALA A 463 -33.19 -0.28 29.75
CA ALA A 463 -32.46 -1.07 30.72
C ALA A 463 -33.24 -2.38 30.99
N PRO A 464 -32.58 -3.55 31.04
CA PRO A 464 -33.22 -4.80 31.45
C PRO A 464 -33.77 -4.76 32.89
N ALA A 465 -34.67 -5.67 33.24
CA ALA A 465 -35.13 -5.79 34.63
C ALA A 465 -33.99 -6.23 35.55
N GLY A 466 -33.97 -5.73 36.80
CA GLY A 466 -32.99 -6.10 37.82
C GLY A 466 -31.61 -5.43 37.69
N THR A 467 -31.41 -4.53 36.72
CA THR A 467 -30.12 -3.85 36.49
C THR A 467 -29.91 -2.60 37.33
N SER A 468 -30.96 -2.10 37.98
CA SER A 468 -30.93 -0.90 38.82
C SER A 468 -31.66 -1.18 40.13
N ALA A 469 -31.05 -0.80 41.26
CA ALA A 469 -31.67 -0.87 42.57
C ALA A 469 -32.44 0.42 42.94
N GLU A 470 -32.54 1.37 42.01
CA GLU A 470 -33.01 2.72 42.31
C GLU A 470 -34.53 2.88 42.16
N ALA A 471 -35.09 3.76 42.98
CA ALA A 471 -36.50 4.15 42.94
C ALA A 471 -36.85 4.95 41.68
N ASP A 472 -38.17 5.13 41.47
CA ASP A 472 -38.80 5.81 40.34
C ASP A 472 -38.14 7.16 39.97
N GLY A 473 -38.22 7.51 38.68
CA GLY A 473 -37.80 8.81 38.18
C GLY A 473 -36.45 8.82 37.47
N GLY A 474 -36.08 10.00 37.00
CA GLY A 474 -34.91 10.26 36.18
C GLY A 474 -35.28 10.67 34.75
N SER A 475 -34.37 11.37 34.09
CA SER A 475 -34.57 11.77 32.71
C SER A 475 -33.27 11.77 31.92
N TRP A 476 -33.42 11.56 30.62
CA TRP A 476 -32.38 11.72 29.63
C TRP A 476 -32.70 12.91 28.74
N THR A 477 -31.72 13.76 28.51
CA THR A 477 -31.85 14.91 27.62
C THR A 477 -30.75 14.85 26.56
N LEU A 478 -31.13 15.08 25.31
CA LEU A 478 -30.22 15.29 24.19
C LEU A 478 -30.25 16.76 23.81
N SER A 479 -29.11 17.46 23.93
CA SER A 479 -29.00 18.88 23.60
C SER A 479 -27.79 19.19 22.74
N THR A 480 -27.88 20.17 21.84
CA THR A 480 -26.72 20.67 21.08
C THR A 480 -25.73 21.43 21.97
N THR A 481 -24.53 21.73 21.46
CA THR A 481 -23.49 22.47 22.19
C THR A 481 -23.25 23.88 21.65
N GLU A 482 -24.17 24.40 20.84
CA GLU A 482 -24.15 25.79 20.42
C GLU A 482 -24.29 26.75 21.62
N ALA A 483 -23.94 28.03 21.43
CA ALA A 483 -23.91 29.00 22.53
C ALA A 483 -25.23 29.12 23.31
N THR A 484 -26.36 28.84 22.64
CA THR A 484 -27.67 28.64 23.26
C THR A 484 -28.13 27.21 22.95
N PRO A 485 -27.85 26.23 23.82
CA PRO A 485 -28.17 24.82 23.57
C PRO A 485 -29.64 24.60 23.21
N THR A 486 -29.87 23.92 22.09
CA THR A 486 -31.20 23.45 21.69
C THR A 486 -31.42 22.06 22.27
N THR A 487 -32.47 21.89 23.08
CA THR A 487 -32.94 20.55 23.47
C THR A 487 -33.56 19.87 22.25
N VAL A 488 -32.90 18.81 21.77
CA VAL A 488 -33.33 18.02 20.62
C VAL A 488 -34.40 17.02 21.04
N ALA A 489 -34.16 16.30 22.14
CA ALA A 489 -35.09 15.31 22.68
C ALA A 489 -34.97 15.26 24.21
N SER A 490 -36.09 14.94 24.87
CA SER A 490 -36.12 14.63 26.30
C SER A 490 -36.92 13.36 26.52
N LEU A 491 -36.50 12.55 27.48
CA LEU A 491 -37.13 11.30 27.83
C LEU A 491 -37.19 11.19 29.35
N ALA A 492 -38.41 11.12 29.90
CA ALA A 492 -38.66 10.95 31.33
C ALA A 492 -38.94 9.48 31.64
N LEU A 493 -38.36 8.96 32.72
CA LEU A 493 -38.62 7.62 33.23
C LEU A 493 -39.78 7.69 34.23
N THR A 494 -40.91 7.10 33.87
CA THR A 494 -42.15 7.12 34.68
C THR A 494 -42.39 5.85 35.48
N THR A 495 -41.57 4.82 35.29
CA THR A 495 -41.68 3.51 35.94
C THR A 495 -40.46 3.19 36.81
N ALA A 496 -40.65 2.30 37.79
CA ALA A 496 -39.56 1.79 38.62
C ALA A 496 -38.42 1.22 37.76
N ARG A 497 -37.23 1.79 37.90
CA ARG A 497 -36.04 1.38 37.12
C ARG A 497 -35.63 -0.06 37.39
N SER A 498 -35.95 -0.58 38.56
CA SER A 498 -35.71 -1.98 38.94
C SER A 498 -36.52 -3.00 38.14
N ALA A 499 -37.68 -2.61 37.59
CA ALA A 499 -38.49 -3.46 36.71
C ALA A 499 -37.96 -3.51 35.27
N GLY A 500 -36.93 -2.72 34.95
CA GLY A 500 -36.49 -2.49 33.58
C GLY A 500 -37.39 -1.50 32.86
N TYR A 501 -36.89 -0.93 31.77
CA TYR A 501 -37.64 0.02 30.95
C TYR A 501 -37.17 0.02 29.50
N SER A 502 -38.05 0.45 28.61
CA SER A 502 -37.73 0.79 27.22
C SER A 502 -38.65 1.93 26.82
N VAL A 503 -38.13 3.15 26.87
CA VAL A 503 -38.88 4.38 26.57
C VAL A 503 -38.30 4.99 25.29
N VAL A 504 -39.16 5.54 24.44
CA VAL A 504 -38.78 6.16 23.17
C VAL A 504 -39.44 7.54 23.10
N THR A 505 -38.67 8.53 22.67
CA THR A 505 -39.16 9.83 22.23
C THR A 505 -38.86 9.95 20.74
N GLU A 506 -39.88 9.85 19.90
CA GLU A 506 -39.78 10.16 18.46
C GLU A 506 -39.96 11.66 18.23
N LEU A 507 -39.18 12.23 17.32
CA LEU A 507 -39.31 13.63 16.93
C LEU A 507 -40.34 13.76 15.82
N ALA A 508 -41.35 14.61 16.04
CA ALA A 508 -42.36 14.91 15.02
C ALA A 508 -41.73 15.54 13.75
N VAL A 509 -40.63 16.27 13.92
CA VAL A 509 -39.81 16.80 12.83
C VAL A 509 -38.36 16.40 13.13
N PRO A 510 -37.67 15.68 12.23
CA PRO A 510 -36.27 15.35 12.41
C PRO A 510 -35.42 16.59 12.63
N PHE A 511 -34.50 16.53 13.60
CA PHE A 511 -33.59 17.62 13.88
C PHE A 511 -32.37 17.53 12.96
N LEU A 512 -32.18 18.58 12.14
CA LEU A 512 -31.02 18.71 11.26
C LEU A 512 -29.81 19.29 12.00
N CYS A 513 -28.73 18.51 12.04
CA CYS A 513 -27.42 18.93 12.52
C CYS A 513 -26.72 19.84 11.49
N SER A 514 -27.22 21.06 11.29
CA SER A 514 -26.81 21.93 10.18
C SER A 514 -25.44 22.60 10.33
N THR A 515 -24.86 22.59 11.53
CA THR A 515 -23.53 23.15 11.84
C THR A 515 -22.77 22.17 12.73
N ARG A 516 -21.46 22.40 12.94
CA ARG A 516 -20.67 21.57 13.84
C ARG A 516 -21.22 21.60 15.26
N GLU A 517 -21.58 22.76 15.77
CA GLU A 517 -22.11 22.94 17.13
C GLU A 517 -23.48 22.28 17.31
N ARG A 518 -24.25 22.14 16.22
CA ARG A 518 -25.52 21.40 16.20
C ARG A 518 -25.34 19.91 15.96
N ALA A 519 -24.19 19.48 15.43
CA ALA A 519 -23.80 18.08 15.25
C ALA A 519 -23.07 17.52 16.48
N THR A 520 -22.47 18.39 17.30
CA THR A 520 -21.98 18.05 18.62
C THR A 520 -23.14 18.10 19.62
N VAL A 521 -23.45 16.95 20.21
CA VAL A 521 -24.61 16.77 21.10
C VAL A 521 -24.17 16.20 22.44
N ASP A 522 -24.79 16.68 23.50
CA ASP A 522 -24.64 16.16 24.85
C ASP A 522 -25.84 15.30 25.21
N VAL A 523 -25.59 14.04 25.56
CA VAL A 523 -26.54 13.17 26.25
C VAL A 523 -26.32 13.37 27.74
N VAL A 524 -27.32 13.93 28.42
CA VAL A 524 -27.27 14.23 29.85
C VAL A 524 -28.26 13.35 30.59
N ALA A 525 -27.79 12.71 31.64
CA ALA A 525 -28.58 11.94 32.58
C ALA A 525 -28.85 12.79 33.83
N VAL A 526 -30.12 12.91 34.24
CA VAL A 526 -30.53 13.61 35.46
C VAL A 526 -31.22 12.61 36.38
N ASP A 527 -30.82 12.59 37.65
CA ASP A 527 -31.30 11.66 38.69
C ASP A 527 -31.13 10.17 38.31
N ILE A 528 -30.06 9.89 37.56
CA ILE A 528 -29.63 8.54 37.17
C ILE A 528 -28.22 8.33 37.71
N THR A 529 -28.10 7.48 38.72
CA THR A 529 -26.83 7.27 39.40
C THR A 529 -25.91 6.40 38.56
N GLN A 530 -24.72 6.94 38.27
CA GLN A 530 -23.75 6.34 37.35
C GLN A 530 -22.98 5.16 37.96
N THR A 531 -23.00 4.98 39.28
CA THR A 531 -22.19 3.99 40.02
C THR A 531 -22.84 2.61 40.18
N ASN A 532 -24.15 2.47 39.90
CA ASN A 532 -24.88 1.19 39.97
C ASN A 532 -25.59 0.84 38.64
N ALA A 533 -25.13 1.42 37.54
CA ALA A 533 -25.87 1.49 36.29
C ALA A 533 -25.69 0.26 35.38
N LEU A 534 -25.72 -0.97 35.91
CA LEU A 534 -25.45 -2.23 35.20
C LEU A 534 -26.45 -2.55 34.07
N GLY A 535 -26.53 -1.73 33.02
CA GLY A 535 -27.36 -2.00 31.84
C GLY A 535 -28.17 -0.83 31.30
N HIS A 536 -28.04 0.39 31.84
CA HIS A 536 -28.68 1.55 31.23
C HIS A 536 -27.97 1.90 29.91
N SER A 537 -28.74 1.98 28.83
CA SER A 537 -28.26 2.40 27.51
C SER A 537 -29.19 3.46 26.93
N VAL A 538 -28.60 4.44 26.28
CA VAL A 538 -29.31 5.41 25.45
C VAL A 538 -28.97 5.15 24.00
N VAL A 539 -29.97 5.21 23.13
CA VAL A 539 -29.80 5.14 21.69
C VAL A 539 -30.25 6.46 21.09
N VAL A 540 -29.35 7.12 20.37
CA VAL A 540 -29.73 8.20 19.47
C VAL A 540 -30.07 7.57 18.13
N GLU A 541 -31.28 7.83 17.64
CA GLU A 541 -31.79 7.27 16.39
C GLU A 541 -31.80 8.34 15.30
N GLY A 542 -31.31 8.02 14.11
CA GLY A 542 -31.34 8.97 13.02
C GLY A 542 -30.78 8.45 11.72
N TYR A 543 -30.40 9.39 10.86
CA TYR A 543 -29.76 9.13 9.60
C TYR A 543 -28.40 9.82 9.54
N TRP A 544 -27.35 9.04 9.30
CA TRP A 544 -26.00 9.49 9.03
C TRP A 544 -25.17 8.44 8.28
#